data_AF-A0A7C9RF60-F1
#
_entry.id   AF-A0A7C9RF60-F1
#
_cell.length_a   1.000
_cell.length_b   1.000
_cell.length_c   1.000
_cell.angle_alpha   90.00
_cell.angle_beta   90.00
_cell.angle_gamma   90.00
#
_symmetry.space_group_name_H-M   'P 1'
#
loop_
_entity.id
_entity.type
_entity.pdbx_description
1 polymer ?
#
loop_
_entity_poly.entity_id
_entity_poly.type
_entity_poly.pdbx_seq_one_letter_code
_entity_poly.pdbx_strand_id
1 'polypeptide(L)'
;MTNPGDAQQGRSVVTRWRMLAERRLNYLVELYETGRWKAYYSETEFLKVVQEARAVLKTWEQLAPPDPVQDKPVEVAIAQAVNSAIPASPFADMSSAHSVNAKDNLRKA
;
A
#
# COMPACT_ATOMS: atom_id res chain seq x y z
N MET A 1 19.20 -28.41 -2.57
CA MET A 1 18.28 -28.33 -3.73
C MET A 1 17.19 -27.34 -3.36
N THR A 2 17.20 -26.12 -3.92
CA THR A 2 16.17 -25.10 -3.66
C THR A 2 14.87 -25.49 -4.35
N ASN A 3 13.77 -25.48 -3.61
CA ASN A 3 12.45 -25.84 -4.12
C ASN A 3 11.99 -24.76 -5.11
N PRO A 4 11.45 -25.09 -6.30
CA PRO A 4 10.96 -24.09 -7.27
C PRO A 4 9.99 -23.05 -6.69
N GLY A 5 9.25 -23.39 -5.63
CA GLY A 5 8.38 -22.44 -4.90
C GLY A 5 9.15 -21.31 -4.21
N ASP A 6 10.31 -21.60 -3.60
CA ASP A 6 11.12 -20.61 -2.87
C ASP A 6 11.73 -19.58 -3.83
N ALA A 7 12.12 -20.03 -5.03
CA ALA A 7 12.65 -19.16 -6.08
C ALA A 7 11.59 -18.21 -6.65
N GLN A 8 10.34 -18.66 -6.80
CA GLN A 8 9.23 -17.81 -7.24
C GLN A 8 8.83 -16.79 -6.17
N GLN A 9 8.82 -17.20 -4.90
CA GLN A 9 8.57 -16.30 -3.78
C GLN A 9 9.65 -15.21 -3.69
N GLY A 10 10.93 -15.57 -3.84
CA GLY A 10 12.04 -14.62 -3.88
C GLY A 10 11.89 -13.58 -5.01
N ARG A 11 11.56 -14.03 -6.22
CA ARG A 11 11.30 -13.13 -7.36
C ARG A 11 10.15 -12.16 -7.09
N SER A 12 9.06 -12.63 -6.50
CA SER A 12 7.92 -11.78 -6.10
C SER A 12 8.31 -10.68 -5.11
N VAL A 13 9.22 -10.95 -4.16
CA VAL A 13 9.70 -9.94 -3.20
C VAL A 13 10.52 -8.86 -3.91
N VAL A 14 11.46 -9.27 -4.78
CA VAL A 14 12.31 -8.33 -5.54
C VAL A 14 11.45 -7.42 -6.43
N THR A 15 10.45 -7.99 -7.14
CA THR A 15 9.51 -7.20 -7.95
C THR A 15 8.76 -6.17 -7.11
N ARG A 16 8.26 -6.54 -5.92
CA ARG A 16 7.56 -5.59 -5.04
C ARG A 16 8.46 -4.46 -4.54
N TRP A 17 9.73 -4.74 -4.24
CA TRP A 17 10.69 -3.70 -3.87
C TRP A 17 11.00 -2.75 -5.02
N ARG A 18 11.11 -3.26 -6.26
CA ARG A 18 11.24 -2.41 -7.45
C ARG A 18 10.05 -1.47 -7.60
N MET A 19 8.83 -2.00 -7.52
CA MET A 19 7.62 -1.18 -7.63
C MET A 19 7.53 -0.10 -6.54
N LEU A 20 7.97 -0.40 -5.32
CA LEU A 20 8.02 0.59 -4.24
C LEU A 20 9.07 1.67 -4.52
N ALA A 21 10.25 1.30 -5.03
CA ALA A 21 11.30 2.24 -5.40
C ALA A 21 10.83 3.17 -6.53
N GLU A 22 10.10 2.63 -7.51
CA GLU A 22 9.49 3.39 -8.60
C GLU A 22 8.44 4.38 -8.08
N ARG A 23 7.52 3.92 -7.22
CA ARG A 23 6.53 4.80 -6.58
C ARG A 23 7.19 5.92 -5.76
N ARG A 24 8.28 5.62 -5.05
CA ARG A 24 9.07 6.63 -4.31
C ARG A 24 9.66 7.67 -5.24
N LEU A 25 10.22 7.26 -6.38
CA LEU A 25 10.78 8.20 -7.36
C LEU A 25 9.68 9.08 -7.97
N ASN A 26 8.54 8.50 -8.35
CA ASN A 26 7.40 9.25 -8.89
C ASN A 26 6.88 10.30 -7.90
N TYR A 27 6.77 9.93 -6.61
CA TYR A 27 6.39 10.88 -5.56
C TYR A 27 7.38 12.05 -5.44
N LEU A 28 8.69 11.80 -5.55
CA LEU A 28 9.68 12.87 -5.52
C LEU A 28 9.60 13.78 -6.74
N VAL A 29 9.26 13.25 -7.93
CA VAL A 29 9.02 14.04 -9.13
C VAL A 29 7.79 14.95 -8.94
N GLU A 30 6.67 14.41 -8.45
CA GLU A 30 5.48 15.21 -8.13
C GLU A 30 5.79 16.31 -7.11
N LEU A 31 6.57 15.98 -6.07
CA LEU A 31 6.97 16.94 -5.05
C LEU A 31 7.84 18.07 -5.64
N TYR A 32 8.69 17.75 -6.62
CA TYR A 32 9.48 18.71 -7.38
C TYR A 32 8.60 19.62 -8.24
N GLU A 33 7.71 19.04 -9.05
CA GLU A 33 6.81 19.75 -9.97
C GLU A 33 5.87 20.72 -9.23
N THR A 34 5.35 20.29 -8.08
CA THR A 34 4.49 21.12 -7.23
C THR A 34 5.27 22.15 -6.40
N GLY A 35 6.60 22.07 -6.36
CA GLY A 35 7.46 22.93 -5.54
C GLY A 35 7.36 22.68 -4.02
N ARG A 36 6.54 21.72 -3.59
CA ARG A 36 6.27 21.42 -2.16
C ARG A 36 7.50 20.91 -1.41
N TRP A 37 8.52 20.44 -2.12
CA TRP A 37 9.77 19.95 -1.54
C TRP A 37 10.51 21.01 -0.71
N LYS A 38 10.36 22.30 -1.06
CA LYS A 38 11.02 23.43 -0.38
C LYS A 38 10.58 23.61 1.07
N ALA A 39 9.45 23.03 1.47
CA ALA A 39 8.98 23.06 2.85
C ALA A 39 9.70 22.03 3.75
N TYR A 40 10.38 21.03 3.16
CA TYR A 40 10.93 19.89 3.88
C TYR A 40 12.43 19.72 3.70
N TYR A 41 13.00 20.23 2.60
CA TYR A 41 14.38 20.00 2.21
C TYR A 41 15.05 21.30 1.76
N SER A 42 16.35 21.42 2.05
CA SER A 42 17.20 22.30 1.24
C SER A 42 17.40 21.70 -0.16
N GLU A 43 17.80 22.52 -1.12
CA GLU A 43 17.99 22.07 -2.51
C GLU A 43 19.02 20.94 -2.63
N THR A 44 20.14 21.05 -1.92
CA THR A 44 21.20 20.04 -1.92
C THR A 44 20.73 18.72 -1.31
N GLU A 45 19.98 18.75 -0.21
CA GLU A 45 19.39 17.56 0.40
C GLU A 45 18.37 16.90 -0.53
N PHE A 46 17.50 17.70 -1.16
CA PHE A 46 16.50 17.18 -2.09
C PHE A 46 17.15 16.47 -3.27
N LEU A 47 18.17 17.08 -3.88
CA LEU A 47 18.92 16.47 -4.99
C LEU A 47 19.57 15.15 -4.56
N LYS A 48 20.15 15.09 -3.36
CA LYS A 48 20.74 13.85 -2.83
C LYS A 48 19.68 12.75 -2.67
N VAL A 49 18.53 13.08 -2.10
CA VAL A 49 17.41 12.13 -1.92
C VAL A 49 16.91 11.59 -3.27
N VAL A 50 16.80 12.45 -4.29
CA VAL A 50 16.41 12.04 -5.64
C VAL A 50 17.46 11.13 -6.29
N GLN A 51 18.75 11.47 -6.16
CA GLN A 51 19.84 10.63 -6.68
C GLN A 51 19.86 9.25 -6.03
N GLU A 52 19.71 9.18 -4.71
CA GLU A 52 19.62 7.92 -3.97
C GLU A 52 18.41 7.10 -4.40
N ALA A 53 17.23 7.72 -4.56
CA ALA A 53 16.03 7.03 -5.03
C ALA A 53 16.23 6.43 -6.44
N ARG A 54 16.86 7.17 -7.36
CA ARG A 54 17.20 6.68 -8.70
C ARG A 54 18.21 5.53 -8.66
N ALA A 55 19.23 5.62 -7.80
CA ALA A 55 20.22 4.57 -7.65
C ALA A 55 19.60 3.27 -7.12
N VAL A 56 18.75 3.38 -6.09
CA VAL A 56 18.02 2.23 -5.53
C VAL A 56 17.11 1.59 -6.57
N LEU A 57 16.33 2.38 -7.32
CA LEU A 57 15.48 1.85 -8.38
C LEU A 57 16.29 1.08 -9.43
N LYS A 58 17.41 1.65 -9.90
CA LYS A 58 18.31 1.01 -10.86
C LYS A 58 18.84 -0.33 -10.35
N THR A 59 19.20 -0.43 -9.08
CA THR A 59 19.63 -1.71 -8.47
C THR A 59 18.52 -2.74 -8.51
N TRP A 60 17.27 -2.37 -8.21
CA TRP A 60 16.15 -3.30 -8.25
C TRP A 60 15.73 -3.70 -9.67
N GLU A 61 15.81 -2.79 -10.64
CA GLU A 61 15.56 -3.09 -12.06
C GLU A 61 16.56 -4.10 -12.63
N GLN A 62 17.82 -4.07 -12.17
CA GLN A 62 18.82 -5.08 -12.56
C GLN A 62 18.48 -6.47 -12.03
N LEU A 63 17.82 -6.56 -10.87
CA LEU A 63 17.45 -7.83 -10.23
C LEU A 63 16.08 -8.35 -10.69
N ALA A 64 15.16 -7.45 -11.02
CA ALA A 64 13.83 -7.74 -11.54
C ALA A 64 13.51 -6.75 -12.67
N PRO A 65 13.83 -7.07 -13.93
CA PRO A 65 13.45 -6.23 -15.05
C PRO A 65 11.94 -5.97 -15.09
N PRO A 66 11.48 -4.79 -15.57
CA PRO A 66 10.06 -4.51 -15.69
C PRO A 66 9.34 -5.53 -16.59
N ASP A 67 8.26 -6.10 -16.10
CA ASP A 67 7.38 -7.02 -16.83
C ASP A 67 5.92 -6.58 -16.63
N PRO A 68 5.31 -5.88 -17.61
CA PRO A 68 3.96 -5.33 -17.47
C PRO A 68 2.88 -6.39 -17.29
N VAL A 69 3.15 -7.67 -17.57
CA VAL A 69 2.20 -8.77 -17.38
C VAL A 69 2.17 -9.24 -15.92
N GLN A 70 3.30 -9.16 -15.22
CA GLN A 70 3.48 -9.68 -13.85
C GLN A 70 3.46 -8.58 -12.78
N ASP A 71 3.72 -7.34 -13.16
CA ASP A 71 3.86 -6.20 -12.25
C ASP A 71 2.50 -5.64 -11.82
N LYS A 72 1.78 -6.41 -10.99
CA LYS A 72 0.54 -5.94 -10.36
C LYS A 72 0.85 -5.13 -9.10
N PRO A 73 0.26 -3.94 -8.91
CA PRO A 73 0.52 -3.11 -7.74
C PRO A 73 0.13 -3.81 -6.45
N VAL A 74 0.95 -3.61 -5.40
CA VAL A 74 0.79 -4.24 -4.08
C VAL A 74 -0.59 -4.05 -3.47
N GLU A 75 -1.25 -2.91 -3.72
CA GLU A 75 -2.63 -2.63 -3.26
C GLU A 75 -3.64 -3.69 -3.77
N VAL A 76 -3.45 -4.22 -4.97
CA VAL A 76 -4.28 -5.29 -5.54
C VAL A 76 -3.96 -6.63 -4.88
N ALA A 77 -2.70 -6.89 -4.54
CA ALA A 77 -2.27 -8.13 -3.90
C ALA A 77 -2.71 -8.22 -2.43
N ILE A 78 -2.66 -7.13 -1.66
CA ILE A 78 -3.20 -7.10 -0.30
C ILE A 78 -4.71 -7.31 -0.35
N ALA A 79 -5.44 -6.58 -1.20
CA ALA A 79 -6.90 -6.75 -1.38
C ALA A 79 -7.30 -8.19 -1.73
N GLN A 80 -6.55 -8.87 -2.60
CA GLN A 80 -6.80 -10.27 -2.97
C GLN A 80 -6.48 -11.25 -1.83
N ALA A 81 -5.46 -10.97 -1.03
CA ALA A 81 -5.16 -11.76 0.17
C ALA A 81 -6.23 -11.59 1.26
N VAL A 82 -6.75 -10.37 1.47
CA VAL A 82 -7.86 -10.16 2.43
C VAL A 82 -9.12 -10.87 1.95
N ASN A 83 -9.48 -10.75 0.66
CA ASN A 83 -10.67 -11.42 0.10
C ASN A 83 -10.58 -12.95 0.17
N SER A 84 -9.38 -13.53 0.08
CA SER A 84 -9.18 -14.98 0.20
C SER A 84 -9.17 -15.48 1.65
N ALA A 85 -9.05 -14.58 2.63
CA ALA A 85 -8.82 -14.89 4.04
C ALA A 85 -9.91 -14.33 4.97
N ILE A 86 -11.12 -14.01 4.49
CA ILE A 86 -12.26 -13.67 5.36
C ILE A 86 -13.01 -14.97 5.72
N PRO A 87 -12.76 -15.63 6.87
CA PRO A 87 -13.79 -16.44 7.49
C PRO A 87 -14.92 -15.51 7.94
N ALA A 88 -16.17 -15.96 7.83
CA ALA A 88 -17.35 -15.22 8.27
C ALA A 88 -17.09 -14.57 9.65
N SER A 89 -17.17 -13.24 9.69
CA SER A 89 -16.83 -12.47 10.88
C SER A 89 -17.73 -12.90 12.05
N PRO A 90 -17.19 -13.25 13.23
CA PRO A 90 -17.97 -13.77 14.36
C PRO A 90 -18.85 -12.71 15.06
N PHE A 91 -18.82 -11.46 14.59
CA PHE A 91 -19.55 -10.35 15.19
C PHE A 91 -20.89 -10.02 14.51
N ALA A 92 -21.32 -10.81 13.50
CA ALA A 92 -22.59 -10.58 12.83
C ALA A 92 -23.82 -10.91 13.71
N ASP A 93 -23.67 -11.67 14.79
CA ASP A 93 -24.79 -12.16 15.63
C ASP A 93 -25.25 -11.21 16.75
N MET A 94 -24.59 -10.07 16.97
CA MET A 94 -24.93 -9.19 18.10
C MET A 94 -25.99 -8.13 17.80
N SER A 95 -26.54 -8.08 16.58
CA SER A 95 -27.64 -7.16 16.25
C SER A 95 -29.00 -7.76 16.64
N SER A 96 -29.20 -8.01 17.93
CA SER A 96 -30.51 -8.41 18.47
C SER A 96 -30.83 -7.62 19.74
N ALA A 97 -31.81 -6.72 19.56
CA ALA A 97 -32.70 -6.14 20.57
C ALA A 97 -32.12 -5.19 21.63
N HIS A 98 -32.10 -3.89 21.30
CA HIS A 98 -32.45 -2.87 22.29
C HIS A 98 -33.42 -1.85 21.69
N SER A 99 -34.70 -2.23 21.60
CA SER A 99 -35.79 -1.27 21.39
C SER A 99 -36.09 -0.62 22.74
N VAL A 100 -35.64 0.63 22.92
CA VAL A 100 -36.03 1.45 24.07
C VAL A 100 -37.39 2.06 23.76
N ASN A 101 -38.42 1.51 24.39
CA ASN A 101 -39.79 2.04 24.32
C ASN A 101 -39.90 3.26 25.24
N ALA A 102 -39.88 4.46 24.65
CA ALA A 102 -40.19 5.71 25.34
C ALA A 102 -41.72 5.85 25.49
N LYS A 103 -42.25 5.50 26.66
CA LYS A 103 -43.62 5.85 27.06
C LYS A 103 -43.67 7.32 27.46
N ASP A 104 -44.07 8.16 26.52
CA ASP A 104 -44.50 9.54 26.77
C ASP A 104 -45.74 9.51 27.69
N ASN A 105 -45.60 10.02 28.91
CA ASN A 105 -46.72 10.35 29.77
C ASN A 105 -46.71 11.87 29.97
N LEU A 106 -47.44 12.57 29.11
CA LEU A 106 -47.83 13.96 29.38
C LEU A 106 -49.36 14.09 29.30
N ARG A 107 -50.02 13.80 30.43
CA ARG A 107 -51.44 14.13 30.63
C ARG A 107 -51.52 15.54 31.20
N LYS A 108 -52.04 16.48 30.41
CA LYS A 108 -52.47 17.81 30.87
C LYS A 108 -53.96 17.94 30.59
N ALA A 109 -54.69 18.37 31.63
CA ALA A 109 -56.12 18.68 31.71
C ALA A 109 -57.09 17.48 31.73
#